data_AF-A0A7Y6PBX3-F1
#
_entry.id   AF-A0A7Y6PBX3-F1
#
_cell.length_a   1.000
_cell.length_b   1.000
_cell.length_c   1.000
_cell.angle_alpha   90.00
_cell.angle_beta   90.00
_cell.angle_gamma   90.00
#
_symmetry.space_group_name_H-M   'P 1'
#
loop_
_entity.id
_entity.type
_entity.pdbx_description
1 polymer ?
#
loop_
_entity_poly.entity_id
_entity_poly.type
_entity_poly.pdbx_seq_one_letter_code
_entity_poly.pdbx_strand_id
1 'polypeptide(L)'
;MRKVVLDENTIPQITHPWGKVWIQPNPKDIILDDDYAVMKQKDFDLLADYTASEPTGKYNGKMWKGEFNTASGRKWYLCWCHDENSVSQEIYISYREILIIQ
;
A
#
# COMPACT_ATOMS: atom_id res chain seq x y z
N MET A 1 21.64 -17.81 5.78
CA MET A 1 20.27 -17.65 5.24
C MET A 1 19.79 -16.28 5.66
N ARG A 2 19.53 -15.39 4.70
CA ARG A 2 18.97 -14.06 4.98
C ARG A 2 17.51 -14.28 5.38
N LYS A 3 17.13 -13.90 6.59
CA LYS A 3 15.74 -13.94 7.03
C LYS A 3 14.99 -12.98 6.12
N VAL A 4 14.19 -13.49 5.19
CA VAL A 4 13.32 -12.65 4.37
C VAL A 4 12.23 -12.17 5.31
N VAL A 5 12.36 -10.95 5.81
CA VAL A 5 11.31 -10.29 6.55
C VAL A 5 10.38 -9.73 5.49
N LEU A 6 9.36 -10.52 5.12
CA LEU A 6 8.36 -10.17 4.09
C LEU A 6 7.39 -9.06 4.56
N ASP A 7 7.52 -8.61 5.80
CA ASP A 7 6.68 -7.63 6.49
C ASP A 7 7.56 -6.53 7.09
N GLU A 8 8.43 -5.91 6.28
CA GLU A 8 8.87 -4.57 6.67
C GLU A 8 7.64 -3.67 6.58
N ASN A 9 7.14 -3.19 7.74
CA ASN A 9 6.07 -2.19 7.86
C ASN A 9 6.53 -0.85 7.30
N THR A 10 6.91 -0.84 6.03
CA THR A 10 7.57 0.22 5.30
C THR A 10 7.10 0.17 3.87
N ILE A 11 6.65 1.31 3.36
CA ILE A 11 6.30 1.47 1.96
C ILE A 11 7.57 1.93 1.22
N PRO A 12 8.08 1.17 0.24
CA PRO A 12 9.27 1.57 -0.50
C PRO A 12 9.10 2.92 -1.20
N GLN A 13 10.22 3.59 -1.49
CA GLN A 13 10.18 4.78 -2.34
C GLN A 13 9.87 4.40 -3.79
N ILE A 14 9.01 5.18 -4.43
CA ILE A 14 8.78 5.07 -5.87
C ILE A 14 10.02 5.57 -6.61
N THR A 15 10.69 4.67 -7.32
CA THR A 15 11.80 4.98 -8.24
C THR A 15 11.43 4.72 -9.71
N HIS A 16 10.31 4.03 -9.94
CA HIS A 16 9.87 3.64 -11.27
C HIS A 16 9.41 4.85 -12.12
N PRO A 17 9.74 4.94 -13.42
CA PRO A 17 9.40 6.10 -14.26
C PRO A 17 7.90 6.42 -14.33
N TRP A 18 7.03 5.39 -14.30
CA TRP A 18 5.58 5.56 -14.28
C TRP A 18 5.03 6.11 -12.97
N GLY A 19 5.87 6.15 -11.92
CA GLY A 19 5.54 6.76 -10.63
C GLY A 19 5.18 8.23 -10.72
N LYS A 20 5.70 8.96 -11.72
CA LYS A 20 5.53 10.42 -11.86
C LYS A 20 4.09 10.87 -12.03
N VAL A 21 3.21 9.99 -12.52
CA VAL A 21 1.80 10.30 -12.80
C VAL A 21 0.86 9.66 -11.77
N TRP A 22 1.39 8.89 -10.83
CA TRP A 22 0.59 8.26 -9.78
C TRP A 22 0.54 9.16 -8.55
N ILE A 23 -0.64 9.71 -8.28
CA ILE A 23 -0.88 10.58 -7.14
C ILE A 23 -1.20 9.69 -5.94
N GLN A 24 -0.44 9.86 -4.87
CA GLN A 24 -0.60 9.14 -3.60
C GLN A 24 -0.01 9.98 -2.46
N PRO A 25 -0.39 9.72 -1.19
CA PRO A 25 0.21 10.40 -0.04
C PRO A 25 1.71 10.09 0.09
N ASN A 26 2.41 10.90 0.87
CA ASN A 26 3.80 10.64 1.21
C ASN A 26 3.86 9.43 2.15
N PRO A 27 4.63 8.38 1.85
CA PRO A 27 4.82 7.23 2.73
C PRO A 27 5.12 7.58 4.19
N LYS A 28 5.84 8.68 4.43
CA LYS A 28 6.23 9.12 5.78
C LYS A 28 5.07 9.67 6.63
N ASP A 29 3.96 10.02 5.98
CA ASP A 29 2.75 10.50 6.66
C ASP A 29 1.84 9.33 7.09
N ILE A 30 2.21 8.09 6.76
CA ILE A 30 1.51 6.85 7.12
C ILE A 30 2.35 6.10 8.17
N ILE A 31 1.73 5.74 9.28
CA ILE A 31 2.33 4.88 10.29
C ILE A 31 1.81 3.46 10.06
N LEU A 32 2.72 2.51 9.90
CA LEU A 32 2.40 1.09 9.71
C LEU A 32 2.80 0.28 10.94
N ASP A 33 1.92 -0.62 11.35
CA ASP A 33 2.27 -1.77 12.17
C ASP A 33 1.84 -3.07 11.45
N ASP A 34 1.82 -4.19 12.17
CA ASP A 34 1.53 -5.51 11.60
C ASP A 34 0.07 -5.66 11.13
N ASP A 35 -0.86 -4.85 11.66
CA ASP A 35 -2.30 -4.98 11.42
C ASP A 35 -2.90 -3.73 10.74
N TYR A 36 -2.36 -2.55 11.04
CA TYR A 36 -2.96 -1.26 10.77
C TYR A 36 -2.04 -0.30 10.01
N ALA A 37 -2.69 0.54 9.21
CA ALA A 37 -2.12 1.74 8.60
C ALA A 37 -2.85 2.97 9.15
N VAL A 38 -2.16 3.74 9.98
CA VAL A 38 -2.70 4.98 10.55
C VAL A 38 -2.34 6.14 9.64
N MET A 39 -3.34 6.92 9.24
CA MET A 39 -3.15 8.10 8.37
C MET A 39 -4.20 9.18 8.65
N LYS A 40 -3.94 10.41 8.18
CA LYS A 40 -4.93 11.49 8.26
C LYS A 40 -5.96 11.37 7.14
N GLN A 41 -7.14 11.98 7.33
CA GLN A 41 -8.19 12.00 6.31
C GLN A 41 -7.67 12.51 4.95
N LYS A 42 -6.85 13.57 4.95
CA LYS A 42 -6.25 14.13 3.73
C LYS A 42 -5.44 13.10 2.93
N ASP A 43 -4.78 12.16 3.61
CA ASP A 43 -3.89 11.18 2.99
C ASP A 43 -4.72 10.01 2.46
N PHE A 44 -5.77 9.62 3.19
CA PHE A 44 -6.78 8.67 2.71
C PHE A 44 -7.50 9.16 1.45
N ASP A 45 -7.82 10.45 1.38
CA ASP A 45 -8.51 11.05 0.23
C ASP A 45 -7.62 11.10 -1.02
N LEU A 46 -6.29 11.09 -0.85
CA LEU A 46 -5.33 11.01 -1.95
C LEU A 46 -5.15 9.59 -2.50
N LEU A 47 -5.50 8.56 -1.72
CA LEU A 47 -5.40 7.18 -2.18
C LEU A 47 -6.46 6.90 -3.26
N ALA A 48 -6.00 6.42 -4.42
CA ALA A 48 -6.90 5.91 -5.45
C ALA A 48 -7.71 4.71 -4.91
N ASP A 49 -9.01 4.67 -5.21
CA ASP A 49 -9.90 3.59 -4.80
C ASP A 49 -9.91 2.47 -5.83
N TYR A 50 -9.45 1.30 -5.41
CA TYR A 50 -9.50 0.05 -6.16
C TYR A 50 -10.23 -1.03 -5.36
N THR A 51 -11.39 -0.69 -4.80
CA THR A 51 -12.30 -1.67 -4.20
C THR A 51 -12.54 -2.84 -5.15
N ALA A 52 -12.31 -4.06 -4.64
CA ALA A 52 -12.42 -5.33 -5.39
C ALA A 52 -11.54 -5.44 -6.66
N SER A 53 -10.48 -4.63 -6.80
CA SER A 53 -9.55 -4.70 -7.93
C SER A 53 -8.13 -4.28 -7.55
N GLU A 54 -7.23 -4.27 -8.54
CA GLU A 54 -5.84 -3.82 -8.37
C GLU A 54 -5.44 -2.91 -9.53
N PRO A 55 -4.61 -1.89 -9.28
CA PRO A 55 -4.10 -1.04 -10.36
C PRO A 55 -3.15 -1.82 -11.27
N THR A 56 -3.22 -1.54 -12.57
CA THR A 56 -2.22 -2.00 -13.55
C THR A 56 -0.89 -1.25 -13.34
N GLY A 57 0.20 -1.78 -13.88
CA GLY A 57 1.53 -1.17 -13.75
C GLY A 57 1.98 -1.10 -12.29
N LYS A 58 2.25 -2.28 -11.71
CA LYS A 58 2.76 -2.44 -10.35
C LYS A 58 4.26 -2.16 -10.34
N TYR A 59 4.71 -1.40 -9.35
CA TYR A 59 6.12 -1.08 -9.10
C TYR A 59 6.27 -0.72 -7.62
N ASN A 60 7.48 -0.85 -7.09
CA ASN A 60 7.75 -0.58 -5.67
C ASN A 60 7.20 0.78 -5.19
N GLY A 61 6.52 0.76 -4.04
CA GLY A 61 6.00 1.95 -3.38
C GLY A 61 4.65 2.45 -3.89
N LYS A 62 4.12 1.90 -4.98
CA LYS A 62 2.77 2.22 -5.46
C LYS A 62 1.74 1.79 -4.42
N MET A 63 0.87 2.71 -3.99
CA MET A 63 -0.15 2.44 -2.99
C MET A 63 -1.54 2.94 -3.39
N TRP A 64 -2.57 2.27 -2.86
CA TRP A 64 -3.99 2.55 -3.11
C TRP A 64 -4.84 2.11 -1.91
N LYS A 65 -6.13 2.48 -1.90
CA LYS A 65 -7.10 1.97 -0.93
C LYS A 65 -8.04 0.95 -1.59
N GLY A 66 -8.47 -0.03 -0.82
CA GLY A 66 -9.53 -0.96 -1.22
C GLY A 66 -10.48 -1.23 -0.07
N GLU A 67 -11.78 -1.25 -0.33
CA GLU A 67 -12.78 -1.71 0.62
C GLU A 67 -12.96 -3.23 0.48
N PHE A 68 -12.88 -3.95 1.60
CA PHE A 68 -13.05 -5.41 1.64
C PHE A 68 -14.10 -5.82 2.66
N ASN A 69 -14.82 -6.90 2.37
CA ASN A 69 -15.75 -7.51 3.33
C ASN A 69 -14.95 -8.32 4.36
N THR A 70 -15.15 -8.01 5.65
CA THR A 70 -14.60 -8.75 6.79
C THR A 70 -15.72 -9.35 7.62
N ALA A 71 -15.39 -10.20 8.58
CA ALA A 71 -16.36 -10.71 9.57
C ALA A 71 -17.06 -9.59 10.36
N SER A 72 -16.42 -8.42 10.50
CA SER A 72 -16.94 -7.26 11.23
C SER A 72 -17.65 -6.23 10.34
N GLY A 73 -17.83 -6.53 9.05
CA GLY A 73 -18.37 -5.62 8.05
C GLY A 73 -17.31 -5.12 7.07
N ARG A 74 -17.62 -4.05 6.34
CA ARG A 74 -16.71 -3.48 5.34
C ARG A 74 -15.64 -2.63 6.01
N LYS A 75 -14.41 -2.83 5.59
CA LYS A 75 -13.22 -2.16 6.12
C LYS A 75 -12.36 -1.66 4.98
N TRP A 76 -11.74 -0.50 5.18
CA TRP A 76 -10.77 0.05 4.26
C TRP A 76 -9.40 -0.52 4.57
N TYR A 77 -8.66 -0.87 3.53
CA TYR A 77 -7.29 -1.32 3.62
C TYR A 77 -6.39 -0.45 2.74
N LEU A 78 -5.20 -0.16 3.26
CA LEU A 78 -4.10 0.36 2.48
C LEU A 78 -3.42 -0.83 1.83
N CYS A 79 -3.24 -0.74 0.52
CA CYS A 79 -2.54 -1.72 -0.28
C CYS A 79 -1.27 -1.07 -0.84
N TRP A 80 -0.13 -1.76 -0.83
CA TRP A 80 1.08 -1.26 -1.49
C TRP A 80 1.95 -2.34 -2.10
N CYS A 81 2.60 -1.99 -3.20
CA CYS A 81 3.56 -2.82 -3.91
C CYS A 81 4.96 -2.74 -3.27
N HIS A 82 5.63 -3.89 -3.11
CA HIS A 82 7.00 -3.97 -2.61
C HIS A 82 7.74 -5.20 -3.13
N ASP A 83 9.04 -5.30 -2.80
CA ASP A 83 9.92 -6.41 -3.16
C ASP A 83 9.93 -6.78 -4.65
N GLU A 84 9.84 -5.77 -5.53
CA GLU A 84 9.95 -5.95 -6.98
C GLU A 84 11.27 -6.64 -7.36
N ASN A 85 11.14 -7.79 -8.04
CA ASN A 85 12.26 -8.59 -8.51
C ASN A 85 12.31 -8.59 -10.04
N SER A 86 13.34 -7.92 -10.59
CA SER A 86 13.52 -7.82 -12.04
C SER A 86 13.90 -9.13 -12.72
N VAL A 87 14.43 -10.11 -11.99
CA VAL A 87 14.83 -11.42 -12.54
C VAL A 87 13.62 -12.35 -12.63
N SER A 88 12.81 -12.44 -11.57
CA SER A 88 11.61 -13.29 -11.56
C SER A 88 10.37 -12.60 -12.12
N GLN A 89 10.42 -11.28 -12.32
CA GLN A 89 9.27 -10.43 -12.70
C GLN A 89 8.13 -10.47 -11.67
N GLU A 90 8.47 -10.76 -10.42
CA GLU A 90 7.52 -10.79 -9.32
C GLU A 90 7.48 -9.46 -8.59
N ILE A 91 6.32 -9.14 -8.04
CA ILE A 91 6.13 -8.03 -7.12
C ILE A 91 5.04 -8.42 -6.13
N TYR A 92 5.25 -8.07 -4.87
CA TYR A 92 4.33 -8.42 -3.79
C TYR A 92 3.42 -7.24 -3.48
N ILE A 93 2.23 -7.56 -2.96
CA ILE A 93 1.28 -6.57 -2.46
C ILE A 93 1.00 -6.92 -1.00
N SER A 94 1.20 -5.95 -0.12
CA SER A 94 0.81 -6.04 1.28
C SER A 94 -0.40 -5.17 1.57
N TYR A 95 -1.12 -5.52 2.64
CA TYR A 95 -2.36 -4.89 3.06
C TYR A 95 -2.35 -4.62 4.56
N ARG A 96 -2.91 -3.49 4.98
CA ARG A 96 -3.18 -3.16 6.40
C ARG A 96 -4.51 -2.46 6.53
N GLU A 97 -5.26 -2.71 7.60
CA GLU A 97 -6.53 -2.02 7.85
C GLU A 97 -6.26 -0.53 8.11
N ILE A 98 -7.01 0.36 7.47
CA ILE A 98 -6.83 1.80 7.62
C ILE A 98 -7.52 2.28 8.89
N LEU A 99 -6.75 2.98 9.73
CA LEU A 99 -7.28 3.79 10.84
C LEU A 99 -7.09 5.27 10.50
N ILE A 100 -8.20 6.00 10.39
CA ILE A 100 -8.17 7.43 10.10
C ILE A 100 -8.14 8.24 11.39
N ILE A 101 -7.15 9.13 11.50
CA ILE A 101 -7.04 10.09 12.60
C ILE A 101 -7.39 11.51 12.13
N GLN A 102 -7.93 12.30 13.05
CA GLN A 102 -8.28 13.71 12.86
C GLN A 102 -7.06 14.62 13.03
#